data_AF-A0A3C0AUN7-F1
#
_entry.id   AF-A0A3C0AUN7-F1
#
_cell.length_a   1.000
_cell.length_b   1.000
_cell.length_c   1.000
_cell.angle_alpha   90.00
_cell.angle_beta   90.00
_cell.angle_gamma   90.00
#
_symmetry.space_group_name_H-M   'P 1'
#
loop_
_entity.id
_entity.type
_entity.pdbx_description
1 polymer ?
#
loop_
_entity_poly.entity_id
_entity_poly.type
_entity_poly.pdbx_seq_one_letter_code
_entity_poly.pdbx_strand_id
1 'polypeptide(L)'
;MRMRVLHTSDWHIGRRFKGVDLLDYQRKALEWLVSLIERERVDVLCVAGDVYDAPRPSAEAVRLFNEIFQRLGLMEINGHALQIVFTPGNHDSAARLGFGAALMRPNVHMRCDIAGIGTPVMVESADGERLAVYALPYLDPDLARPALQSLLGTMADGCGRADATDSRDADMVGTSGIAESSDAPETGGRNAGSHDMRTGKRHAGHTIQRSHEGVMRAALQVATA
;
A
#
# COMPACT_ATOMS: atom_id res chain seq x y z
N MET A 1 27.33 9.66 5.30
CA MET A 1 26.80 9.42 6.65
C MET A 1 25.73 8.34 6.57
N ARG A 2 25.54 7.57 7.66
CA ARG A 2 24.54 6.50 7.73
C ARG A 2 23.11 7.04 7.80
N MET A 3 22.17 6.40 7.10
CA MET A 3 20.76 6.77 7.11
C MET A 3 20.14 6.65 8.51
N ARG A 4 19.33 7.64 8.90
CA ARG A 4 18.60 7.70 10.18
C ARG A 4 17.09 7.66 9.94
N VAL A 5 16.43 6.70 10.59
CA VAL A 5 14.98 6.54 10.56
C VAL A 5 14.40 6.93 11.92
N LEU A 6 13.40 7.81 11.93
CA LEU A 6 12.58 8.10 13.10
C LEU A 6 11.22 7.45 12.93
N HIS A 7 10.84 6.63 13.90
CA HIS A 7 9.53 6.00 13.98
C HIS A 7 8.71 6.64 15.11
N THR A 8 7.46 7.00 14.82
CA THR A 8 6.47 7.46 15.79
C THR A 8 5.08 6.96 15.39
N SER A 9 4.11 7.02 16.29
CA SER A 9 2.71 6.70 16.04
C SER A 9 1.80 7.50 16.98
N ASP A 10 0.49 7.31 16.91
CA ASP A 10 -0.49 7.70 17.94
C ASP A 10 -0.49 9.20 18.26
N TRP A 11 -0.41 10.04 17.22
CA TRP A 11 -0.48 11.50 17.40
C TRP A 11 -1.84 11.95 17.92
N HIS A 12 -2.91 11.26 17.51
CA HIS A 12 -4.30 11.52 17.87
C HIS A 12 -4.66 13.00 17.84
N ILE A 13 -4.30 13.72 16.78
CA ILE A 13 -4.50 15.17 16.70
C ILE A 13 -5.99 15.50 16.89
N GLY A 14 -6.27 16.44 17.80
CA GLY A 14 -7.63 16.84 18.17
C GLY A 14 -8.21 16.10 19.37
N ARG A 15 -7.42 15.25 20.04
CA ARG A 15 -7.86 14.53 21.24
C ARG A 15 -8.21 15.46 22.39
N ARG A 16 -9.26 15.07 23.13
CA ARG A 16 -9.61 15.68 24.41
C ARG A 16 -9.39 14.67 25.53
N PHE A 17 -8.89 15.12 26.68
CA PHE A 17 -8.70 14.27 27.85
C PHE A 17 -9.43 14.85 29.05
N LYS A 18 -10.42 14.11 29.57
CA LYS A 18 -11.27 14.53 30.70
C LYS A 18 -11.86 15.95 30.53
N GLY A 19 -12.29 16.26 29.31
CA GLY A 19 -12.89 17.56 28.97
C GLY A 19 -11.88 18.66 28.60
N VAL A 20 -10.59 18.45 28.82
CA VAL A 20 -9.51 19.37 28.44
C VAL A 20 -9.10 19.12 27.00
N ASP A 21 -8.95 20.20 26.23
CA ASP A 21 -8.41 20.15 24.87
C ASP A 21 -6.88 19.96 24.92
N LEU A 22 -6.36 19.00 24.15
CA LEU A 22 -4.92 18.74 24.09
C LEU A 22 -4.23 19.40 22.90
N LEU A 23 -4.95 20.11 22.02
CA LEU A 23 -4.41 20.58 20.75
C LEU A 23 -3.14 21.45 20.89
N ASP A 24 -3.09 22.33 21.90
CA ASP A 24 -1.90 23.16 22.17
C ASP A 24 -0.70 22.34 22.66
N TYR A 25 -0.94 21.27 23.41
CA TYR A 25 0.12 20.34 23.83
C TYR A 25 0.62 19.51 22.65
N GLN A 26 -0.30 19.05 21.81
CA GLN A 26 0.02 18.32 20.58
C GLN A 26 0.83 19.19 19.63
N ARG A 27 0.47 20.47 19.46
CA ARG A 27 1.25 21.45 18.70
C ARG A 27 2.69 21.51 19.19
N LYS A 28 2.92 21.70 20.49
CA LYS A 28 4.27 21.75 21.07
C LYS A 28 5.05 20.44 20.85
N ALA A 29 4.38 19.30 20.99
CA ALA A 29 5.01 18.00 20.76
C ALA A 29 5.42 17.81 19.28
N LEU A 30 4.55 18.21 18.34
CA LEU A 30 4.83 18.14 16.90
C LEU A 30 5.89 19.15 16.48
N GLU A 31 5.90 20.36 17.03
CA GLU A 31 6.96 21.34 16.83
C GLU A 31 8.31 20.82 17.33
N TRP A 32 8.32 20.18 18.51
CA TRP A 32 9.51 19.52 19.03
C TRP A 32 9.98 18.37 18.13
N LEU A 33 9.06 17.57 17.59
CA LEU A 33 9.38 16.50 16.62
C LEU A 33 10.04 17.08 15.36
N VAL A 34 9.50 18.15 14.82
CA VAL A 34 10.07 18.86 13.66
C VAL A 34 11.49 19.32 13.95
N SER A 35 11.74 19.94 15.11
CA SER A 35 13.09 20.34 15.53
C SER A 35 14.02 19.16 15.84
N LEU A 36 13.49 18.04 16.32
CA LEU A 36 14.25 16.81 16.55
C LEU A 36 14.77 16.24 15.22
N ILE A 37 13.91 16.18 14.20
CA ILE A 37 14.24 15.70 12.85
C ILE A 37 15.41 16.50 12.27
N GLU A 38 15.36 17.83 12.35
CA GLU A 38 16.44 18.70 11.88
C GLU A 38 17.74 18.49 12.66
N ARG A 39 17.65 18.51 13.99
CA ARG A 39 18.83 18.40 14.87
C ARG A 39 19.53 17.06 14.70
N GLU A 40 18.76 15.97 14.65
CA GLU A 40 19.28 14.61 14.53
C GLU A 40 19.52 14.19 13.09
N ARG A 41 19.29 15.08 12.11
CA ARG A 41 19.49 14.79 10.68
C ARG A 41 18.78 13.50 10.26
N VAL A 42 17.50 13.39 10.58
CA VAL A 42 16.65 12.23 10.23
C VAL A 42 16.35 12.25 8.73
N ASP A 43 16.67 11.16 8.03
CA ASP A 43 16.43 11.04 6.58
C ASP A 43 15.04 10.49 6.27
N VAL A 44 14.48 9.67 7.18
CA VAL A 44 13.17 9.02 7.01
C VAL A 44 12.32 9.15 8.28
N LEU A 45 11.12 9.72 8.14
CA LEU A 45 10.08 9.76 9.17
C LEU A 45 8.99 8.73 8.86
N CYS A 46 8.75 7.79 9.76
CA CYS A 46 7.63 6.87 9.71
C CYS A 46 6.61 7.23 10.80
N VAL A 47 5.37 7.51 10.40
CA VAL A 47 4.23 7.74 11.29
C VAL A 47 3.25 6.57 11.14
N ALA A 48 3.31 5.65 12.09
CA ALA A 48 2.70 4.33 12.01
C ALA A 48 1.28 4.28 12.60
N GLY A 49 0.37 5.11 12.08
CA GLY A 49 -1.04 5.10 12.48
C GLY A 49 -1.45 6.16 13.50
N ASP A 50 -2.78 6.30 13.62
CA ASP A 50 -3.50 7.18 14.53
C ASP A 50 -3.01 8.63 14.47
N VAL A 51 -3.04 9.18 13.26
CA VAL A 51 -2.70 10.60 13.01
C VAL A 51 -3.75 11.50 13.65
N TYR A 52 -5.03 11.22 13.44
CA TYR A 52 -6.14 11.93 14.05
C TYR A 52 -6.78 11.14 15.19
N ASP A 53 -7.41 11.83 16.13
CA ASP A 53 -8.15 11.17 17.23
C ASP A 53 -9.47 10.52 16.75
N ALA A 54 -10.00 10.96 15.61
CA ALA A 54 -11.27 10.47 15.09
C ALA A 54 -11.33 10.47 13.56
N PRO A 55 -12.15 9.60 12.93
CA PRO A 55 -12.25 9.51 11.46
C PRO A 55 -12.76 10.80 10.79
N ARG A 56 -13.44 11.65 11.56
CA ARG A 56 -13.90 12.98 11.16
C ARG A 56 -13.25 14.02 12.09
N PRO A 57 -12.00 14.43 11.81
CA PRO A 57 -11.29 15.39 12.66
C PRO A 57 -11.93 16.77 12.61
N SER A 58 -11.71 17.57 13.66
CA SER A 58 -12.12 18.97 13.70
C SER A 58 -11.31 19.82 12.69
N ALA A 59 -11.84 20.98 12.31
CA ALA A 59 -11.12 21.90 11.44
C ALA A 59 -9.77 22.35 12.05
N GLU A 60 -9.70 22.48 13.37
CA GLU A 60 -8.48 22.87 14.08
C GLU A 60 -7.43 21.76 14.05
N ALA A 61 -7.84 20.50 14.22
CA ALA A 61 -6.96 19.35 14.09
C ALA A 61 -6.39 19.25 12.66
N VAL A 62 -7.23 19.43 11.64
CA VAL A 62 -6.80 19.44 10.24
C VAL A 62 -5.82 20.59 9.97
N ARG A 63 -6.06 21.78 10.52
CA ARG A 63 -5.14 22.92 10.36
C ARG A 63 -3.78 22.65 11.00
N LEU A 64 -3.76 22.12 12.23
CA LEU A 64 -2.52 21.78 12.92
C LEU A 64 -1.74 20.71 12.13
N PHE A 65 -2.41 19.64 11.71
CA PHE A 65 -1.77 18.62 10.88
C PHE A 65 -1.21 19.22 9.59
N ASN A 66 -2.00 20.02 8.86
CA ASN A 66 -1.58 20.65 7.62
C ASN A 66 -0.34 21.55 7.80
N GLU A 67 -0.27 22.33 8.88
CA GLU A 67 0.88 23.17 9.19
C GLU A 67 2.16 22.35 9.41
N ILE A 68 2.08 21.30 10.25
CA ILE A 68 3.21 20.41 10.53
C ILE A 68 3.60 19.61 9.28
N PHE A 69 2.62 19.10 8.55
CA PHE A 69 2.79 18.33 7.34
C PHE A 69 3.48 19.12 6.23
N GLN A 70 3.10 20.39 6.02
CA GLN A 70 3.78 21.27 5.07
C GLN A 70 5.23 21.50 5.46
N ARG A 71 5.51 21.76 6.75
CA ARG A 71 6.88 21.95 7.24
C ARG A 71 7.71 20.70 6.94
N LEU A 72 7.25 19.52 7.39
CA LEU A 72 7.94 18.26 7.16
C LEU A 72 8.17 17.98 5.66
N GLY A 73 7.15 18.13 4.81
CA GLY A 73 7.23 17.82 3.39
C GLY A 73 8.17 18.73 2.58
N LEU A 74 8.51 19.90 3.13
CA LEU A 74 9.47 20.85 2.57
C LEU A 74 10.87 20.74 3.18
N MET A 75 11.08 19.88 4.18
CA MET A 75 12.39 19.73 4.82
C MET A 75 13.41 19.10 3.88
N GLU A 76 14.60 19.69 3.90
CA GLU A 76 15.80 19.13 3.30
C GLU A 76 16.78 18.76 4.41
N ILE A 77 17.11 17.47 4.49
CA ILE A 77 18.03 16.89 5.46
C ILE A 77 19.15 16.21 4.69
N ASN A 78 20.40 16.44 5.09
CA ASN A 78 21.58 15.83 4.45
C ASN A 78 21.60 16.02 2.90
N GLY A 79 21.14 17.17 2.42
CA GLY A 79 21.15 17.53 0.99
C GLY A 79 20.04 16.88 0.15
N HIS A 80 19.03 16.26 0.76
CA HIS A 80 17.89 15.66 0.07
C HIS A 80 16.59 15.87 0.86
N ALA A 81 15.44 15.69 0.21
CA ALA A 81 14.15 15.83 0.88
C ALA A 81 13.92 14.72 1.92
N LEU A 82 13.45 15.10 3.12
CA LEU A 82 13.01 14.16 4.15
C LEU A 82 11.96 13.20 3.56
N GLN A 83 12.21 11.89 3.64
CA GLN A 83 11.21 10.89 3.25
C GLN A 83 10.21 10.72 4.38
N ILE A 84 8.91 10.82 4.08
CA ILE A 84 7.86 10.75 5.09
C ILE A 84 6.86 9.68 4.69
N VAL A 85 6.65 8.71 5.58
CA VAL A 85 5.73 7.60 5.37
C VAL A 85 4.65 7.64 6.45
N PHE A 86 3.41 7.86 6.03
CA PHE A 86 2.23 7.80 6.89
C PHE A 86 1.43 6.55 6.60
N THR A 87 0.98 5.87 7.66
CA THR A 87 -0.09 4.87 7.58
C THR A 87 -1.29 5.31 8.43
N PRO A 88 -2.53 5.01 8.03
CA PRO A 88 -3.70 5.23 8.87
C PRO A 88 -3.77 4.17 9.98
N GLY A 89 -4.15 4.59 11.18
CA GLY A 89 -4.51 3.69 12.27
C GLY A 89 -6.00 3.36 12.31
N ASN A 90 -6.49 2.82 13.42
CA ASN A 90 -7.89 2.47 13.58
C ASN A 90 -8.77 3.69 13.91
N HIS A 91 -8.19 4.80 14.37
CA HIS A 91 -8.90 6.06 14.56
C HIS A 91 -9.01 6.88 13.27
N ASP A 92 -8.15 6.61 12.29
CA ASP A 92 -8.13 7.35 11.04
C ASP A 92 -9.19 6.84 10.05
N SER A 93 -9.66 7.75 9.20
CA SER A 93 -10.30 7.34 7.95
C SER A 93 -9.24 7.23 6.86
N ALA A 94 -8.90 6.00 6.46
CA ALA A 94 -7.90 5.75 5.41
C ALA A 94 -8.19 6.54 4.12
N ALA A 95 -9.45 6.58 3.69
CA ALA A 95 -9.87 7.35 2.50
C ALA A 95 -9.67 8.87 2.65
N ARG A 96 -9.88 9.43 3.84
CA ARG A 96 -9.69 10.87 4.09
C ARG A 96 -8.21 11.22 4.27
N LEU A 97 -7.46 10.40 4.98
CA LEU A 97 -6.02 10.62 5.19
C LEU A 97 -5.26 10.48 3.86
N GLY A 98 -5.61 9.49 3.04
CA GLY A 98 -5.02 9.27 1.72
C GLY A 98 -5.56 10.18 0.62
N PHE A 99 -6.46 11.12 0.93
CA PHE A 99 -7.02 12.01 -0.07
C PHE A 99 -5.93 12.88 -0.70
N GLY A 100 -5.87 12.88 -2.04
CA GLY A 100 -4.89 13.65 -2.79
C GLY A 100 -3.46 13.09 -2.75
N ALA A 101 -3.24 11.89 -2.19
CA ALA A 101 -1.92 11.26 -2.08
C ALA A 101 -1.16 11.23 -3.43
N ALA A 102 -1.85 10.94 -4.53
CA ALA A 102 -1.27 10.89 -5.88
C ALA A 102 -0.76 12.25 -6.41
N LEU A 103 -1.14 13.37 -5.77
CA LEU A 103 -0.73 14.72 -6.14
C LEU A 103 0.33 15.29 -5.18
N MET A 104 0.71 14.54 -4.15
CA MET A 104 1.69 14.99 -3.16
C MET A 104 3.11 14.98 -3.73
N ARG A 105 4.03 15.66 -3.03
CA ARG A 105 5.46 15.67 -3.40
C ARG A 105 6.02 14.23 -3.38
N PRO A 106 7.02 13.90 -4.22
CA PRO A 106 7.56 12.53 -4.31
C PRO A 106 8.13 11.96 -3.00
N ASN A 107 8.51 12.82 -2.05
CA ASN A 107 9.05 12.42 -0.74
C ASN A 107 7.97 12.13 0.32
N VAL A 108 6.69 12.26 -0.04
CA VAL A 108 5.56 12.11 0.88
C VAL A 108 4.71 10.91 0.48
N HIS A 109 4.66 9.91 1.35
CA HIS A 109 4.08 8.61 1.08
C HIS A 109 2.88 8.37 2.01
N MET A 110 1.67 8.64 1.53
CA MET A 110 0.42 8.30 2.23
C MET A 110 0.00 6.88 1.90
N ARG A 111 0.30 5.92 2.78
CA ARG A 111 0.12 4.49 2.56
C ARG A 111 -1.20 4.01 3.17
N CYS A 112 -2.28 4.46 2.55
CA CYS A 112 -3.65 4.29 3.04
C CYS A 112 -4.45 3.17 2.35
N ASP A 113 -3.87 2.47 1.38
CA ASP A 113 -4.54 1.40 0.62
C ASP A 113 -3.86 0.05 0.86
N ILE A 114 -4.68 -0.96 1.16
CA ILE A 114 -4.26 -2.36 1.35
C ILE A 114 -3.67 -2.93 0.05
N ALA A 115 -4.18 -2.50 -1.11
CA ALA A 115 -3.67 -2.96 -2.41
C ALA A 115 -2.18 -2.65 -2.60
N GLY A 116 -1.68 -1.58 -1.96
CA GLY A 116 -0.28 -1.14 -2.07
C GLY A 116 0.68 -1.79 -1.07
N ILE A 117 0.23 -2.71 -0.21
CA ILE A 117 1.08 -3.29 0.86
C ILE A 117 2.33 -3.99 0.30
N GLY A 118 2.22 -4.66 -0.84
CA GLY A 118 3.34 -5.37 -1.47
C GLY A 118 4.39 -4.46 -2.12
N THR A 119 4.13 -3.17 -2.26
CA THR A 119 5.04 -2.24 -2.93
C THR A 119 5.77 -1.38 -1.90
N PRO A 120 7.06 -1.60 -1.59
CA PRO A 120 7.74 -0.79 -0.57
C PRO A 120 7.96 0.66 -1.03
N VAL A 121 8.07 1.58 -0.07
CA VAL A 121 8.72 2.88 -0.33
C VAL A 121 10.22 2.62 -0.37
N MET A 122 10.84 2.88 -1.53
CA MET A 122 12.28 2.75 -1.70
C MET A 122 12.96 4.07 -1.35
N VAL A 123 13.87 4.04 -0.38
CA VAL A 123 14.70 5.18 0.01
C VAL A 123 16.15 4.82 -0.24
N GLU A 124 16.87 5.71 -0.91
CA GLU A 124 18.28 5.56 -1.21
C GLU A 124 19.04 6.77 -0.65
N SER A 125 20.06 6.51 0.15
CA SER A 125 20.99 7.52 0.64
C SER A 125 21.98 7.91 -0.46
N ALA A 126 22.54 9.11 -0.36
CA ALA A 126 23.63 9.57 -1.24
C ALA A 126 24.85 8.64 -1.23
N ASP A 127 25.07 7.92 -0.13
CA ASP A 127 26.17 6.96 0.02
C ASP A 127 25.84 5.56 -0.54
N GLY A 128 24.65 5.37 -1.14
CA GLY A 128 24.20 4.11 -1.73
C GLY A 128 23.53 3.13 -0.74
N GLU A 129 23.35 3.50 0.53
CA GLU A 129 22.51 2.72 1.45
C GLU A 129 21.06 2.71 0.95
N ARG A 130 20.43 1.53 0.88
CA ARG A 130 19.05 1.36 0.42
C ARG A 130 18.16 0.84 1.56
N LEU A 131 16.99 1.43 1.70
CA LEU A 131 15.96 1.05 2.66
C LEU A 131 14.64 0.81 1.91
N ALA A 132 14.02 -0.35 2.15
CA ALA A 132 12.67 -0.65 1.69
C ALA A 132 11.70 -0.56 2.89
N VAL A 133 10.74 0.37 2.83
CA VAL A 133 9.73 0.53 3.88
C VAL A 133 8.40 -0.06 3.41
N TYR A 134 8.02 -1.19 3.98
CA TYR A 134 6.70 -1.79 3.79
C TYR A 134 5.73 -1.21 4.81
N ALA A 135 4.91 -0.27 4.33
CA ALA A 135 4.00 0.50 5.16
C ALA A 135 2.64 -0.20 5.24
N LEU A 136 2.33 -0.78 6.41
CA LEU A 136 1.08 -1.48 6.68
C LEU A 136 0.07 -0.54 7.35
N PRO A 137 -1.08 -0.23 6.72
CA PRO A 137 -2.19 0.45 7.39
C PRO A 137 -2.82 -0.44 8.46
N TYR A 138 -3.64 0.13 9.34
CA TYR A 138 -4.51 -0.67 10.19
C TYR A 138 -5.40 -1.60 9.33
N LEU A 139 -5.35 -2.90 9.64
CA LEU A 139 -6.07 -3.94 8.92
C LEU A 139 -7.29 -4.37 9.73
N ASP A 140 -8.43 -3.75 9.46
CA ASP A 140 -9.70 -4.28 9.96
C ASP A 140 -9.94 -5.69 9.40
N PRO A 141 -10.17 -6.73 10.23
CA PRO A 141 -10.27 -8.10 9.74
C PRO A 141 -11.38 -8.32 8.70
N ASP A 142 -12.48 -7.57 8.76
CA ASP A 142 -13.58 -7.73 7.80
C ASP A 142 -13.27 -7.09 6.47
N LEU A 143 -12.67 -5.91 6.49
CA LEU A 143 -12.34 -5.15 5.29
C LEU A 143 -11.06 -5.67 4.61
N ALA A 144 -10.06 -6.07 5.39
CA ALA A 144 -8.75 -6.44 4.87
C ALA A 144 -8.70 -7.84 4.27
N ARG A 145 -9.46 -8.80 4.81
CA ARG A 145 -9.42 -10.21 4.37
C ARG A 145 -9.70 -10.38 2.88
N PRO A 146 -10.79 -9.84 2.29
CA PRO A 146 -11.05 -10.00 0.87
C PRO A 146 -9.94 -9.41 0.00
N ALA A 147 -9.43 -8.23 0.36
CA ALA A 147 -8.36 -7.55 -0.37
C ALA A 147 -7.06 -8.36 -0.32
N LEU A 148 -6.63 -8.79 0.86
CA LEU A 148 -5.41 -9.59 1.04
C LEU A 148 -5.51 -10.96 0.37
N GLN A 149 -6.69 -11.61 0.41
CA GLN A 149 -6.91 -12.88 -0.27
C GLN A 149 -6.76 -12.72 -1.79
N SER A 150 -7.28 -11.62 -2.34
CA SER A 150 -7.13 -11.30 -3.77
C SER A 150 -5.65 -11.08 -4.13
N LEU A 151 -4.91 -10.31 -3.34
CA LEU A 151 -3.48 -10.05 -3.57
C LEU A 151 -2.65 -11.35 -3.55
N LEU A 152 -2.86 -12.19 -2.53
CA LEU A 152 -2.19 -13.50 -2.43
C LEU A 152 -2.52 -14.40 -3.62
N GLY A 153 -3.77 -14.39 -4.09
CA GLY A 153 -4.18 -15.14 -5.28
C GLY A 153 -3.46 -14.68 -6.54
N THR A 154 -3.41 -13.36 -6.80
CA THR A 154 -2.70 -12.80 -7.96
C THR A 154 -1.22 -13.14 -7.97
N MET A 155 -0.56 -13.15 -6.81
CA MET A 155 0.86 -13.52 -6.71
C MET A 155 1.09 -15.00 -6.99
N ALA A 156 0.21 -15.89 -6.50
CA ALA A 156 0.29 -17.32 -6.79
C ALA A 156 0.10 -17.61 -8.30
N ASP A 157 -0.83 -16.91 -8.95
CA ASP A 157 -1.09 -17.05 -10.38
C ASP A 157 0.04 -16.46 -11.25
N GLY A 158 0.69 -15.38 -10.78
CA GLY A 158 1.85 -14.76 -11.44
C GLY A 158 3.09 -15.65 -11.41
N CYS A 159 3.34 -16.34 -10.29
CA CYS A 159 4.45 -17.29 -10.15
C CYS A 159 4.29 -18.51 -11.08
N GLY A 160 3.05 -18.95 -11.36
CA GLY A 160 2.77 -20.10 -12.24
C GLY A 160 2.90 -19.83 -13.74
N ARG A 161 3.08 -18.57 -14.18
CA ARG A 161 3.23 -18.21 -15.60
C ARG A 161 4.68 -17.99 -16.04
N ALA A 162 5.59 -17.69 -15.11
CA ALA A 162 7.01 -17.45 -15.44
C ALA A 162 7.79 -18.75 -15.75
N ASP A 163 7.30 -19.91 -15.33
CA ASP A 163 7.96 -21.22 -15.54
C ASP A 163 7.49 -21.98 -16.82
N ALA A 164 6.60 -21.41 -17.63
CA ALA A 164 5.96 -22.11 -18.75
C ALA A 164 6.33 -21.59 -20.16
N THR A 165 7.40 -20.79 -20.29
CA THR A 165 7.90 -20.36 -21.61
C THR A 165 9.42 -20.44 -21.69
N ASP A 166 9.98 -21.64 -21.68
CA ASP A 166 11.22 -21.91 -22.41
C ASP A 166 11.32 -23.40 -22.80
N SER A 167 10.95 -23.69 -24.05
CA SER A 167 11.29 -24.89 -24.85
C SER A 167 10.28 -25.05 -25.97
N ARG A 168 10.39 -24.20 -26.99
CA ARG A 168 10.08 -24.65 -28.35
C ARG A 168 11.20 -24.17 -29.25
N ASP A 169 12.03 -25.16 -29.56
CA ASP A 169 13.12 -25.13 -30.51
C ASP A 169 12.76 -24.37 -31.79
N ALA A 170 13.75 -23.61 -32.24
CA ALA A 170 13.87 -23.19 -33.60
C ALA A 170 14.05 -24.44 -34.48
N ASP A 171 13.16 -24.62 -35.45
CA ASP A 171 13.55 -25.22 -36.72
C ASP A 171 12.69 -24.66 -37.86
N MET A 172 13.41 -24.17 -38.87
CA MET A 172 12.93 -23.68 -40.15
C MET A 172 12.49 -24.86 -41.04
N VAL A 173 11.47 -24.64 -41.88
CA VAL A 173 11.51 -24.81 -43.35
C VAL A 173 10.09 -24.76 -43.93
N GLY A 174 9.90 -23.88 -44.93
CA GLY A 174 9.33 -24.32 -46.21
C GLY A 174 7.86 -24.04 -46.53
N THR A 175 7.68 -23.15 -47.51
CA THR A 175 6.75 -23.26 -48.67
C THR A 175 5.26 -22.92 -48.53
N SER A 176 4.93 -21.72 -49.03
CA SER A 176 3.97 -21.38 -50.10
C SER A 176 2.56 -22.00 -50.11
N GLY A 177 1.54 -21.12 -50.17
CA GLY A 177 0.19 -21.47 -50.64
C GLY A 177 -0.80 -20.31 -50.47
N ILE A 178 -1.59 -20.04 -51.49
CA ILE A 178 -2.39 -18.84 -51.78
C ILE A 178 -3.89 -19.08 -51.43
N ALA A 179 -4.67 -17.97 -51.39
CA ALA A 179 -6.14 -17.81 -51.51
C ALA A 179 -6.90 -17.64 -50.18
N GLU A 180 -7.49 -16.48 -49.85
CA GLU A 180 -8.63 -15.74 -50.44
C GLU A 180 -10.04 -16.26 -50.07
N SER A 181 -10.91 -15.29 -49.71
CA SER A 181 -12.39 -15.27 -49.77
C SER A 181 -13.14 -16.17 -48.76
N SER A 182 -13.87 -15.62 -47.78
CA SER A 182 -15.17 -14.92 -47.81
C SER A 182 -16.38 -15.84 -47.62
N ASP A 183 -17.39 -15.26 -46.98
CA ASP A 183 -18.80 -15.64 -46.91
C ASP A 183 -19.33 -16.57 -45.79
N ALA A 184 -20.32 -15.99 -45.08
CA ALA A 184 -21.39 -16.59 -44.29
C ALA A 184 -22.41 -17.32 -45.23
N PRO A 185 -23.60 -17.86 -44.83
CA PRO A 185 -24.30 -17.79 -43.54
C PRO A 185 -25.07 -19.08 -43.10
N GLU A 186 -25.75 -18.95 -41.95
CA GLU A 186 -27.06 -19.53 -41.57
C GLU A 186 -27.33 -21.05 -41.40
N THR A 187 -28.35 -21.27 -40.53
CA THR A 187 -29.09 -22.51 -40.19
C THR A 187 -28.34 -23.45 -39.24
N GLY A 188 -28.89 -23.90 -38.10
CA GLY A 188 -30.26 -24.25 -37.77
C GLY A 188 -30.24 -25.71 -37.33
N GLY A 189 -30.47 -26.01 -36.04
CA GLY A 189 -30.55 -27.42 -35.61
C GLY A 189 -30.31 -27.67 -34.12
N ARG A 190 -31.36 -28.14 -33.47
CA ARG A 190 -31.42 -28.72 -32.10
C ARG A 190 -30.40 -29.88 -32.02
N ASN A 191 -29.78 -30.24 -30.89
CA ASN A 191 -30.41 -30.83 -29.71
C ASN A 191 -29.32 -31.26 -28.70
N ALA A 192 -29.73 -31.42 -27.43
CA ALA A 192 -29.20 -32.36 -26.43
C ALA A 192 -27.74 -32.23 -25.91
N GLY A 193 -27.66 -31.87 -24.62
CA GLY A 193 -27.01 -32.72 -23.62
C GLY A 193 -25.49 -32.80 -23.63
N SER A 194 -24.84 -31.93 -22.85
CA SER A 194 -23.76 -32.37 -21.95
C SER A 194 -23.63 -31.36 -20.81
N HIS A 195 -24.02 -31.81 -19.61
CA HIS A 195 -23.55 -31.18 -18.38
C HIS A 195 -22.06 -31.48 -18.25
N ASP A 196 -21.22 -30.64 -18.85
CA ASP A 196 -19.83 -30.53 -18.46
C ASP A 196 -19.81 -29.75 -17.13
N MET A 197 -20.02 -30.47 -16.03
CA MET A 197 -19.55 -30.01 -14.72
C MET A 197 -18.03 -30.00 -14.79
N ARG A 198 -17.50 -28.92 -15.37
CA ARG A 198 -16.11 -28.53 -15.23
C ARG A 198 -15.91 -28.35 -13.75
N THR A 199 -15.34 -29.38 -13.13
CA THR A 199 -14.92 -29.40 -11.74
C THR A 199 -13.91 -28.29 -11.59
N GLY A 200 -14.40 -27.11 -11.20
CA GLY A 200 -13.57 -26.02 -10.73
C GLY A 200 -12.76 -26.60 -9.60
N LYS A 201 -11.48 -26.88 -9.89
CA LYS A 201 -10.46 -27.22 -8.92
C LYS A 201 -10.37 -26.01 -8.00
N ARG A 202 -11.25 -25.97 -6.99
CA ARG A 202 -11.20 -24.98 -5.93
C ARG A 202 -9.82 -25.18 -5.34
N HIS A 203 -8.90 -24.28 -5.71
CA HIS A 203 -7.64 -24.19 -5.00
C HIS A 203 -8.07 -24.05 -3.55
N ALA A 204 -7.67 -25.00 -2.72
CA ALA A 204 -7.85 -24.92 -1.28
C ALA A 204 -6.91 -23.81 -0.78
N GLY A 205 -7.17 -22.58 -1.23
CA GLY A 205 -6.53 -21.38 -0.74
C GLY A 205 -6.93 -21.28 0.70
N HIS A 206 -5.95 -21.37 1.57
CA HIS A 206 -6.12 -21.20 3.00
C HIS A 206 -6.85 -19.87 3.20
N THR A 207 -8.10 -19.92 3.68
CA THR A 207 -8.89 -18.71 3.90
C THR A 207 -8.24 -17.96 5.05
N ILE A 208 -7.92 -16.68 4.85
CA ILE A 208 -7.34 -15.86 5.92
C ILE A 208 -8.30 -15.89 7.12
N GLN A 209 -7.78 -16.15 8.32
CA GLN A 209 -8.58 -16.16 9.54
C GLN A 209 -9.15 -14.77 9.82
N ARG A 210 -10.40 -14.71 10.29
CA ARG A 210 -11.08 -13.48 10.73
C ARG A 210 -10.56 -13.02 12.10
N SER A 211 -9.29 -12.63 12.14
CA SER A 211 -8.60 -12.10 13.31
C SER A 211 -7.53 -11.10 12.86
N HIS A 212 -7.12 -10.19 13.76
CA HIS A 212 -6.00 -9.28 13.52
C HIS A 212 -4.71 -10.04 13.18
N GLU A 213 -4.42 -11.12 13.90
CA GLU A 213 -3.27 -11.98 13.62
C GLU A 213 -3.33 -12.58 12.20
N GLY A 214 -4.51 -13.05 11.78
CA GLY A 214 -4.72 -13.64 10.46
C GLY A 214 -4.43 -12.66 9.33
N VAL A 215 -4.98 -11.44 9.42
CA VAL A 215 -4.73 -10.40 8.40
C VAL A 215 -3.30 -9.87 8.44
N MET A 216 -2.68 -9.75 9.62
CA MET A 216 -1.28 -9.34 9.71
C MET A 216 -0.33 -10.37 9.10
N ARG A 217 -0.54 -11.66 9.37
CA ARG A 217 0.25 -12.74 8.74
C ARG A 217 0.12 -12.72 7.22
N ALA A 218 -1.11 -12.54 6.70
CA ALA A 218 -1.35 -12.44 5.28
C ALA A 218 -0.69 -11.19 4.66
N ALA A 219 -0.79 -10.04 5.32
CA ALA A 219 -0.15 -8.80 4.86
C ALA A 219 1.37 -8.90 4.83
N LEU A 220 1.98 -9.55 5.83
CA LEU A 220 3.42 -9.80 5.84
C LEU A 220 3.83 -10.73 4.69
N GLN A 221 3.04 -11.78 4.40
CA GLN A 221 3.28 -12.62 3.21
C GLN A 221 3.22 -11.82 1.92
N VAL A 222 2.27 -10.87 1.78
CA VAL A 222 2.20 -9.97 0.63
C VAL A 222 3.40 -9.03 0.55
N ALA A 223 3.87 -8.52 1.68
CA ALA A 223 5.02 -7.63 1.73
C ALA A 223 6.34 -8.33 1.38
N THR A 224 6.48 -9.61 1.70
CA THR A 224 7.74 -10.35 1.54
C THR A 224 7.76 -11.33 0.36
N ALA A 225 6.69 -11.38 -0.44
CA ALA A 225 6.63 -12.20 -1.66
C ALA A 225 7.44 -11.55 -2.79
#